data_AF-A0A7S2MGI2-F1
#
_entry.id   AF-A0A7S2MGI2-F1
#
_cell.length_a   1.000
_cell.length_b   1.000
_cell.length_c   1.000
_cell.angle_alpha   90.00
_cell.angle_beta   90.00
_cell.angle_gamma   90.00
#
_symmetry.space_group_name_H-M   'P 1'
#
loop_
_entity.id
_entity.type
_entity.pdbx_description
1 polymer ?
#
loop_
_entity_poly.entity_id
_entity_poly.type
_entity_poly.pdbx_seq_one_letter_code
_entity_poly.pdbx_strand_id
1 'polypeptide(L)'
;EKSAYEEIHPSFVFEKLNNEEQDMWNYVFFVSYVNRKKTNELTGAESMIKDKMREKDITWLPTKNSYAKQEFLKKRNASASSEVSLDDLQRQVEDLQDQLVKKLEVISKSLAVHQSTTKALM
;
A
#
# COMPACT_ATOMS: atom_id res chain seq x y z
N GLU A 1 13.97 -4.49 -16.05
CA GLU A 1 15.36 -4.51 -15.54
C GLU A 1 15.41 -3.77 -14.22
N LYS A 2 16.53 -3.81 -13.49
CA LYS A 2 16.74 -3.21 -12.16
C LYS A 2 16.04 -1.85 -11.94
N SER A 3 16.06 -0.98 -12.96
CA SER A 3 15.35 0.30 -13.01
C SER A 3 13.85 0.22 -12.74
N ALA A 4 13.17 -0.80 -13.27
CA ALA A 4 11.73 -0.98 -13.12
C ALA A 4 11.27 -1.23 -11.67
N TYR A 5 12.20 -1.54 -10.76
CA TYR A 5 11.90 -1.73 -9.34
C TYR A 5 12.13 -0.45 -8.54
N GLU A 6 13.17 0.31 -8.90
CA GLU A 6 13.48 1.62 -8.32
C GLU A 6 12.48 2.71 -8.77
N GLU A 7 11.86 2.55 -9.95
CA GLU A 7 10.79 3.41 -10.46
C GLU A 7 9.44 3.22 -9.75
N ILE A 8 9.21 2.05 -9.12
CA ILE A 8 7.92 1.71 -8.50
C ILE A 8 7.75 2.39 -7.14
N HIS A 9 8.80 2.41 -6.30
CA HIS A 9 8.77 3.07 -5.00
C HIS A 9 10.17 3.21 -4.39
N PRO A 10 10.49 4.33 -3.69
CA PRO A 10 11.79 4.51 -3.03
C PRO A 10 12.12 3.45 -1.97
N SER A 11 11.10 2.85 -1.35
CA SER A 11 11.28 1.76 -0.38
C SER A 11 11.51 0.37 -1.02
N PHE A 12 11.39 0.27 -2.35
CA PHE A 12 11.68 -0.95 -3.08
C PHE A 12 13.12 -0.90 -3.59
N VAL A 13 14.04 -1.47 -2.82
CA VAL A 13 15.48 -1.50 -3.16
C VAL A 13 15.80 -2.83 -3.82
N PHE A 14 16.23 -2.81 -5.08
CA PHE A 14 16.58 -4.02 -5.84
C PHE A 14 17.62 -4.88 -5.11
N GLU A 15 18.59 -4.26 -4.45
CA GLU A 15 19.64 -4.96 -3.71
C GLU A 15 19.09 -5.78 -2.54
N LYS A 16 18.12 -5.23 -1.81
CA LYS A 16 17.41 -5.96 -0.76
C LYS A 16 16.64 -7.16 -1.34
N LEU A 17 15.93 -6.95 -2.46
CA LEU A 17 15.23 -8.04 -3.14
C LEU A 17 16.21 -9.16 -3.55
N ASN A 18 17.34 -8.79 -4.17
CA ASN A 18 18.30 -9.74 -4.72
C ASN A 18 19.08 -10.50 -3.63
N ASN A 19 19.43 -9.83 -2.53
CA ASN A 19 20.35 -10.39 -1.53
C ASN A 19 19.64 -10.97 -0.30
N GLU A 20 18.40 -10.55 -0.02
CA GLU A 20 17.67 -11.02 1.18
C GLU A 20 16.44 -11.85 0.78
N GLU A 21 15.57 -11.30 -0.08
CA GLU A 21 14.26 -11.92 -0.36
C GLU A 21 14.32 -13.00 -1.45
N GLN A 22 15.19 -12.84 -2.44
CA GLN A 22 15.32 -13.70 -3.63
C GLN A 22 16.77 -14.11 -3.89
N ASP A 23 17.56 -14.31 -2.83
CA ASP A 23 18.92 -14.81 -2.95
C ASP A 23 18.91 -16.18 -3.68
N MET A 24 19.64 -16.22 -4.80
CA MET A 24 19.77 -17.39 -5.65
C MET A 24 20.26 -18.63 -4.88
N TRP A 25 21.15 -18.45 -3.89
CA TRP A 25 21.69 -19.57 -3.11
C TRP A 25 20.62 -20.25 -2.26
N ASN A 26 19.63 -19.50 -1.77
CA ASN A 26 18.52 -20.07 -1.02
C ASN A 26 17.71 -21.05 -1.89
N TYR A 27 17.55 -20.79 -3.18
CA TYR A 27 16.92 -21.73 -4.11
C TYR A 27 17.74 -22.99 -4.32
N VAL A 28 19.06 -22.88 -4.42
CA VAL A 28 19.97 -24.04 -4.53
C VAL A 28 19.90 -24.91 -3.26
N PHE A 29 19.94 -24.28 -2.09
CA PHE A 29 19.80 -24.99 -0.82
C PHE A 29 18.44 -25.64 -0.66
N PHE A 30 17.37 -24.96 -1.07
CA PHE A 30 16.03 -25.50 -1.06
C PHE A 30 15.89 -26.75 -1.96
N VAL A 31 16.46 -26.71 -3.17
CA VAL A 31 16.50 -27.87 -4.07
C VAL A 31 17.22 -29.06 -3.42
N SER A 32 18.38 -28.82 -2.82
CA SER A 32 19.13 -29.86 -2.09
C SER A 32 18.31 -30.43 -0.92
N TYR A 33 17.62 -29.56 -0.17
CA TYR A 33 16.77 -29.93 0.95
C TYR A 33 15.61 -30.85 0.54
N VAL A 34 14.81 -30.44 -0.45
CA VAL A 34 13.65 -31.20 -0.94
C VAL A 34 14.04 -32.57 -1.52
N ASN A 35 15.22 -32.64 -2.15
CA ASN A 35 15.75 -33.88 -2.71
C ASN A 35 16.16 -34.89 -1.63
N ARG A 36 16.68 -34.42 -0.48
CA ARG A 36 17.12 -35.28 0.63
C ARG A 36 15.98 -35.66 1.59
N LYS A 37 14.94 -34.83 1.67
CA LYS A 37 13.82 -35.04 2.59
C LYS A 37 12.95 -36.24 2.17
N LYS A 38 12.51 -37.03 3.16
CA LYS A 38 11.65 -38.20 2.93
C LYS A 38 10.28 -37.75 2.42
N THR A 39 9.70 -38.53 1.51
CA THR A 39 8.46 -38.18 0.83
C THR A 39 7.28 -37.98 1.80
N ASN A 40 7.22 -38.77 2.88
CA ASN A 40 6.16 -38.67 3.89
C ASN A 40 6.32 -37.48 4.85
N GLU A 41 7.45 -36.78 4.82
CA GLU A 41 7.73 -35.61 5.66
C GLU A 41 7.59 -34.30 4.86
N LEU A 42 7.36 -34.39 3.54
CA LEU A 42 7.18 -33.22 2.69
C LEU A 42 5.88 -32.51 3.03
N THR A 43 5.93 -31.18 3.08
CA THR A 43 4.73 -30.36 3.12
C THR A 43 4.03 -30.35 1.76
N GLY A 44 2.79 -29.85 1.70
CA GLY A 44 2.05 -29.75 0.43
C GLY A 44 2.79 -28.92 -0.63
N ALA A 45 3.37 -27.78 -0.22
CA ALA A 45 4.15 -26.93 -1.13
C ALA A 45 5.45 -27.61 -1.59
N GLU A 46 6.15 -28.29 -0.67
CA GLU A 46 7.38 -29.02 -1.02
C GLU A 46 7.12 -30.18 -1.98
N SER A 47 6.04 -30.93 -1.76
CA SER A 47 5.62 -32.02 -2.65
C SER A 47 5.30 -31.49 -4.05
N MET A 48 4.53 -30.42 -4.14
CA MET A 48 4.20 -29.76 -5.42
C MET A 48 5.46 -29.31 -6.16
N ILE A 49 6.43 -28.71 -5.46
CA ILE A 49 7.68 -28.26 -6.08
C ILE A 49 8.53 -29.47 -6.50
N LYS A 50 8.58 -30.54 -5.68
CA LYS A 50 9.29 -31.78 -6.01
C LYS A 50 8.74 -32.44 -7.28
N ASP A 51 7.42 -32.43 -7.45
CA ASP A 51 6.75 -32.94 -8.65
C ASP A 51 7.10 -32.09 -9.88
N LYS A 52 7.02 -30.75 -9.77
CA LYS A 52 7.44 -29.83 -10.84
C LYS A 52 8.92 -30.01 -11.22
N MET A 53 9.79 -30.20 -10.25
CA MET A 53 11.22 -30.47 -10.49
C MET A 53 11.42 -31.80 -11.24
N ARG A 54 10.67 -32.85 -10.90
CA ARG A 54 10.70 -34.14 -11.61
C ARG A 54 10.24 -33.99 -13.06
N GLU A 55 9.25 -33.14 -13.30
CA GLU A 55 8.71 -32.80 -14.62
C GLU A 55 9.58 -31.79 -15.41
N LYS A 56 10.68 -31.31 -14.82
CA LYS A 56 11.52 -30.23 -15.36
C LYS A 56 10.74 -28.94 -15.62
N ASP A 57 9.65 -28.75 -14.88
CA ASP A 57 8.82 -27.55 -14.90
C ASP A 57 9.43 -26.47 -13.99
N ILE A 58 9.82 -25.35 -14.58
CA ILE A 58 10.42 -24.20 -13.89
C ILE A 58 9.40 -23.17 -13.40
N THR A 59 8.10 -23.39 -13.63
CA THR A 59 7.04 -22.40 -13.30
C THR A 59 6.87 -22.15 -11.80
N TRP A 60 7.49 -22.96 -10.93
CA TRP A 60 7.51 -22.70 -9.49
C TRP A 60 8.45 -21.54 -9.10
N LEU A 61 9.38 -21.16 -9.98
CA LEU A 61 10.26 -20.02 -9.74
C LEU A 61 9.54 -18.69 -10.06
N PRO A 62 9.73 -17.64 -9.24
CA PRO A 62 9.17 -16.33 -9.53
C PRO A 62 9.66 -15.79 -10.87
N THR A 63 8.74 -15.52 -11.81
CA THR A 63 9.06 -14.98 -13.15
C THR A 63 8.41 -13.62 -13.33
N LYS A 64 9.22 -12.57 -13.54
CA LYS A 64 8.79 -11.16 -13.76
C LYS A 64 7.90 -10.57 -12.65
N ASN A 65 7.67 -11.30 -11.56
CA ASN A 65 6.81 -10.92 -10.46
C ASN A 65 7.36 -11.49 -9.16
N SER A 66 7.72 -10.61 -8.22
CA SER A 66 8.14 -10.98 -6.87
C SER A 66 7.00 -10.81 -5.89
N TYR A 67 7.08 -11.46 -4.72
CA TYR A 67 6.10 -11.27 -3.66
C TYR A 67 6.02 -9.80 -3.22
N ALA A 68 7.18 -9.15 -3.03
CA ALA A 68 7.24 -7.73 -2.68
C ALA A 68 6.54 -6.83 -3.70
N LYS A 69 6.65 -7.14 -5.01
CA LYS A 69 5.94 -6.42 -6.07
C LYS A 69 4.43 -6.64 -5.99
N GLN A 70 3.98 -7.88 -5.75
CA GLN A 70 2.55 -8.20 -5.62
C GLN A 70 1.92 -7.52 -4.42
N GLU A 71 2.57 -7.57 -3.25
CA GLU A 71 2.11 -6.91 -2.03
C GLU A 71 2.07 -5.39 -2.19
N PHE A 72 3.07 -4.81 -2.86
CA PHE A 72 3.06 -3.39 -3.17
C PHE A 72 1.86 -3.01 -4.06
N LEU A 73 1.64 -3.74 -5.15
CA LEU A 73 0.52 -3.48 -6.05
C LEU A 73 -0.83 -3.67 -5.36
N LYS A 74 -0.94 -4.69 -4.49
CA LYS A 74 -2.14 -4.95 -3.69
C LYS A 74 -2.42 -3.81 -2.73
N LYS A 75 -1.41 -3.30 -2.01
CA LYS A 75 -1.54 -2.14 -1.14
C LYS A 75 -1.95 -0.90 -1.93
N ARG A 76 -1.29 -0.63 -3.06
CA ARG A 76 -1.64 0.50 -3.94
C ARG A 76 -3.08 0.42 -4.44
N ASN A 77 -3.52 -0.76 -4.86
CA ASN A 77 -4.88 -0.97 -5.36
C ASN A 77 -5.92 -0.93 -4.23
N ALA A 78 -5.59 -1.41 -3.04
CA ALA A 78 -6.44 -1.26 -1.85
C ALA A 78 -6.60 0.22 -1.46
N SER A 79 -5.52 1.00 -1.54
CA SER A 79 -5.57 2.46 -1.33
C SER A 79 -6.36 3.19 -2.42
N ALA A 80 -6.25 2.77 -3.69
CA ALA A 80 -7.04 3.32 -4.79
C ALA A 80 -8.52 2.94 -4.70
N SER A 81 -8.86 1.76 -4.16
CA SER A 81 -10.24 1.37 -3.88
C SER A 81 -10.83 2.05 -2.62
N SER A 82 -9.98 2.73 -1.84
CA SER A 82 -10.36 3.67 -0.78
C SER A 82 -10.31 5.12 -1.27
N GLU A 83 -10.51 5.37 -2.56
CA GLU A 83 -10.89 6.70 -3.06
C GLU A 83 -12.05 7.22 -2.18
N VAL A 84 -11.71 8.13 -1.26
CA VAL A 84 -12.68 9.04 -0.67
C VAL A 84 -13.42 9.63 -1.87
N SER A 85 -14.72 9.34 -1.98
CA SER A 85 -15.50 9.75 -3.13
C SER A 85 -15.34 11.25 -3.31
N LEU A 86 -15.13 11.71 -4.55
CA LEU A 86 -15.14 13.15 -4.85
C LEU A 86 -16.39 13.83 -4.29
N ASP A 87 -17.51 13.09 -4.22
CA ASP A 87 -18.76 13.53 -3.59
C ASP A 87 -18.62 13.75 -2.08
N ASP A 88 -17.89 12.89 -1.36
CA ASP A 88 -17.68 13.03 0.09
C ASP A 88 -16.78 14.23 0.39
N LEU A 89 -15.80 14.48 -0.48
CA LEU A 89 -14.94 15.66 -0.38
C LEU A 89 -15.71 16.94 -0.70
N GLN A 90 -16.60 16.91 -1.70
CA GLN A 90 -17.50 18.02 -2.02
C GLN A 90 -18.42 18.35 -0.85
N ARG A 91 -19.03 17.34 -0.21
CA ARG A 91 -19.87 17.53 0.97
C ARG A 91 -19.12 18.15 2.14
N GLN A 92 -17.87 17.74 2.37
CA GLN A 92 -17.02 18.36 3.41
C GLN A 92 -16.70 19.82 3.10
N VAL A 93 -16.45 20.16 1.83
CA VAL A 93 -16.21 21.55 1.41
C VAL A 93 -17.47 22.41 1.61
N GLU A 94 -18.64 21.89 1.26
CA GLU A 94 -19.93 22.57 1.46
C GLU A 94 -20.24 22.80 2.95
N ASP A 95 -20.02 21.79 3.80
CA ASP A 95 -20.23 21.92 5.25
C ASP A 95 -19.27 22.96 5.86
N LEU A 96 -18.00 22.95 5.46
CA LEU A 96 -17.03 23.95 5.91
C LEU A 96 -17.40 25.37 5.46
N GLN A 97 -17.93 25.54 4.24
CA GLN A 97 -18.44 26.83 3.78
C GLN A 97 -19.60 27.32 4.65
N ASP A 98 -20.57 26.45 4.95
CA ASP A 98 -21.72 26.81 5.78
C ASP A 98 -21.30 27.18 7.22
N GLN A 99 -20.36 26.45 7.79
CA GLN A 99 -19.77 26.79 9.10
C GLN A 99 -19.09 28.17 9.10
N LEU A 100 -18.37 28.51 8.03
CA LEU A 100 -17.71 29.80 7.86
C LEU A 100 -18.73 30.95 7.78
N VAL A 101 -19.79 30.79 6.98
CA VAL A 101 -20.87 31.78 6.84
C VAL A 101 -21.53 32.03 8.19
N LYS A 102 -21.89 30.96 8.91
CA LYS A 102 -22.50 31.07 10.25
C LYS A 102 -21.59 31.81 11.24
N LYS A 103 -20.29 31.53 11.23
CA LYS A 103 -19.33 32.25 12.09
C LYS A 103 -19.23 33.73 11.73
N LEU A 104 -19.23 34.08 10.44
CA LEU A 104 -19.21 35.48 9.99
C LEU A 104 -20.47 36.23 10.42
N GLU A 105 -21.65 35.61 10.37
CA GLU A 105 -22.88 36.23 10.86
C GLU A 105 -22.83 36.53 12.36
N VAL A 106 -22.31 35.60 13.16
CA VAL A 106 -22.19 35.78 14.61
C VAL A 106 -21.23 36.92 14.92
N ILE A 107 -20.10 37.00 14.22
CA ILE A 107 -19.13 38.09 14.37
C ILE A 107 -19.73 39.43 13.94
N SER A 108 -20.49 39.47 12.85
CA SER A 108 -21.19 40.68 12.39
C SER A 108 -22.19 41.18 13.43
N LYS A 109 -23.00 40.27 13.99
CA LYS A 109 -23.97 40.58 15.05
C LYS A 109 -23.28 41.09 16.31
N SER A 110 -22.18 40.48 16.75
CA SER A 110 -21.44 40.92 17.93
C SER A 110 -20.79 42.30 17.74
N LEU A 111 -20.27 42.58 16.54
CA LEU A 111 -19.70 43.88 16.19
C LEU A 111 -20.77 44.99 16.19
N ALA A 112 -21.95 44.72 15.63
CA ALA A 112 -23.06 45.68 15.62
C ALA A 112 -23.55 46.03 17.04
N VAL A 113 -23.62 45.04 17.93
CA VAL A 113 -23.94 45.25 19.35
C VAL A 113 -22.86 46.09 20.02
N HIS A 114 -21.58 45.77 19.81
CA HIS A 114 -20.49 46.54 20.42
C HIS A 114 -20.47 48.00 19.95
N GLN A 115 -20.69 48.26 18.67
CA GLN A 115 -20.77 49.62 18.12
C GLN A 115 -21.96 50.42 18.69
N SER A 116 -23.09 49.75 18.91
CA SER A 116 -24.29 50.36 19.52
C SER A 116 -24.06 50.74 20.98
N THR A 117 -23.41 49.86 21.75
CA THR A 117 -23.04 50.12 23.15
C THR A 117 -22.01 51.24 23.28
N THR A 118 -21.03 51.30 22.35
CA THR A 118 -19.99 52.34 22.37
C THR A 118 -20.55 53.73 22.04
N LYS A 119 -21.55 53.82 21.15
CA LYS A 119 -22.27 55.07 20.85
C LYS A 119 -23.21 55.53 21.96
N ALA A 120 -23.68 54.63 22.83
CA ALA A 120 -24.55 54.97 23.96
C ALA A 120 -23.77 55.47 25.20
N LEU A 121 -22.45 55.28 25.21
CA LEU A 121 -21.53 55.67 26.29
C LEU A 121 -20.73 56.96 25.98
N MET A 122 -20.85 57.52 24.78
CA MET A 122 -20.36 58.87 24.40
C MET A 122 -21.51 59.85 24.38
#